data_AF-A0A2G5VBV5-F1
#
_entry.id   AF-A0A2G5VBV5-F1
#
_cell.length_a   1.000
_cell.length_b   1.000
_cell.length_c   1.000
_cell.angle_alpha   90.00
_cell.angle_beta   90.00
_cell.angle_gamma   90.00
#
_symmetry.space_group_name_H-M   'P 1'
#
loop_
_entity.id
_entity.type
_entity.pdbx_description
1 polymer ?
#
loop_
_entity_poly.entity_id
_entity_poly.type
_entity_poly.pdbx_seq_one_letter_code
_entity_poly.pdbx_strand_id
1 'polypeptide(L)'
;MTDTVRLDVSGTIFKTAKSTLTKFDGFFRTMFETPVPVPKDESDAIFIDRSPKHFDLILNSMRDGHVDLQKYLEDVKEIQKEAEYYMLNGLVELCYRIPSENKEPVEIKELKDDRDEMNAILGLEKKAFVIIYLRENGEVRHRHEVLDIISKYGQFVDFYTGNHE
;
A
#
# COMPACT_ATOMS: atom_id res chain seq x y z
N MET A 1 0.63 4.66 34.16
CA MET A 1 -0.05 3.43 33.70
C MET A 1 -0.30 3.59 32.21
N THR A 2 0.03 2.59 31.41
CA THR A 2 -0.25 2.62 29.98
C THR A 2 -1.72 2.29 29.77
N ASP A 3 -2.46 3.13 29.05
CA ASP A 3 -3.84 2.87 28.68
C ASP A 3 -3.89 1.68 27.69
N THR A 4 -4.30 0.51 28.17
CA THR A 4 -4.28 -0.72 27.38
C THR A 4 -5.65 -1.03 26.81
N VAL A 5 -5.67 -1.45 25.54
CA VAL A 5 -6.86 -1.85 24.79
C VAL A 5 -6.81 -3.35 24.53
N ARG A 6 -7.96 -4.02 24.65
CA ARG A 6 -8.18 -5.40 24.23
C ARG A 6 -8.93 -5.43 22.89
N LEU A 7 -8.41 -6.17 21.94
CA LEU A 7 -9.01 -6.38 20.62
C LEU A 7 -9.32 -7.86 20.47
N ASP A 8 -10.55 -8.19 20.07
CA ASP A 8 -10.93 -9.54 19.66
C ASP A 8 -11.02 -9.58 18.13
N VAL A 9 -10.02 -10.19 17.50
CA VAL A 9 -9.93 -10.31 16.04
C VAL A 9 -10.43 -11.71 15.66
N SER A 10 -11.72 -11.81 15.37
CA SER A 10 -12.45 -13.06 15.06
C SER A 10 -12.13 -14.24 15.99
N GLY A 11 -12.09 -14.00 17.30
CA GLY A 11 -11.85 -14.99 18.36
C GLY A 11 -10.42 -15.00 18.91
N THR A 12 -9.49 -14.27 18.31
CA THR A 12 -8.10 -14.14 18.79
C THR A 12 -7.92 -12.82 19.54
N ILE A 13 -7.55 -12.91 20.81
CA ILE A 13 -7.39 -11.75 21.67
C ILE A 13 -5.99 -11.15 21.55
N PHE A 14 -5.93 -9.89 21.16
CA PHE A 14 -4.73 -9.06 21.18
C PHE A 14 -4.84 -7.98 22.26
N LYS A 15 -3.69 -7.65 22.86
CA LYS A 15 -3.58 -6.57 23.84
C LYS A 15 -2.46 -5.62 23.45
N THR A 16 -2.75 -4.32 23.41
CA THR A 16 -1.78 -3.28 23.05
C THR A 16 -2.09 -1.98 23.77
N ALA A 17 -1.25 -0.96 23.60
CA ALA A 17 -1.50 0.38 24.13
C ALA A 17 -2.40 1.17 23.18
N LYS A 18 -3.30 2.01 23.71
CA LYS A 18 -4.10 2.95 22.92
C LYS A 18 -3.19 3.83 22.05
N SER A 19 -2.06 4.27 22.59
CA SER A 19 -1.05 5.06 21.87
C SER A 19 -0.49 4.37 20.63
N THR A 20 -0.43 3.04 20.60
CA THR A 20 -0.03 2.28 19.40
C THR A 20 -1.11 2.38 18.33
N LEU A 21 -2.37 2.18 18.71
CA LEU A 21 -3.52 2.20 17.82
C LEU A 21 -3.84 3.58 17.25
N THR A 22 -3.38 4.65 17.90
CA THR A 22 -3.56 6.04 17.49
C THR A 22 -2.28 6.70 16.97
N LYS A 23 -1.17 5.96 16.80
CA LYS A 23 0.12 6.54 16.37
C LYS A 23 0.10 7.07 14.94
N PHE A 24 -0.62 6.39 14.07
CA PHE A 24 -0.76 6.73 12.65
C PHE A 24 -2.24 6.95 12.31
N ASP A 25 -2.49 7.71 11.26
CA ASP A 25 -3.83 7.82 10.69
C ASP A 25 -4.33 6.46 10.21
N GLY A 26 -5.62 6.21 10.38
CA GLY A 26 -6.26 4.99 9.91
C GLY A 26 -7.50 4.61 10.71
N PHE A 27 -7.89 3.35 10.61
CA PHE A 27 -9.12 2.80 11.19
C PHE A 27 -9.19 3.01 12.70
N PHE A 28 -8.16 2.57 13.44
CA PHE A 28 -8.19 2.63 14.90
C PHE A 28 -8.06 4.05 15.45
N ARG A 29 -7.24 4.90 14.84
CA ARG A 29 -7.16 6.32 15.22
C ARG A 29 -8.52 6.98 15.12
N THR A 30 -9.21 6.79 13.98
CA THR A 30 -10.57 7.29 13.77
C THR A 30 -11.53 6.73 14.83
N MET A 31 -11.48 5.42 15.08
CA MET A 31 -12.31 4.77 16.09
C MET A 31 -12.11 5.37 17.51
N PHE A 32 -10.88 5.70 17.90
CA PHE A 32 -10.59 6.21 19.25
C PHE A 32 -10.67 7.73 19.43
N GLU A 33 -10.55 8.49 18.34
CA GLU A 33 -10.55 9.95 18.37
C GLU A 33 -11.90 10.55 17.94
N THR A 34 -12.80 9.75 17.36
CA THR A 34 -14.17 10.19 17.09
C THR A 34 -15.06 10.09 18.35
N PRO A 35 -16.08 10.95 18.50
CA PRO A 35 -16.99 10.91 19.64
C PRO A 35 -17.99 9.74 19.59
N VAL A 36 -17.85 8.82 18.64
CA VAL A 36 -18.73 7.67 18.48
C VAL A 36 -18.31 6.60 19.49
N PRO A 37 -19.21 6.14 20.38
CA PRO A 37 -18.89 5.06 21.30
C PRO A 37 -18.49 3.78 20.56
N VAL A 38 -17.34 3.20 20.95
CA VAL A 38 -16.87 1.93 20.40
C VAL A 38 -17.56 0.80 21.15
N PRO A 39 -18.33 -0.07 20.47
CA PRO A 39 -18.94 -1.24 21.12
C PRO A 39 -17.85 -2.16 21.68
N LYS A 40 -18.08 -2.67 22.89
CA LYS A 40 -17.23 -3.67 23.53
C LYS A 40 -18.07 -4.83 24.04
N ASP A 41 -17.45 -5.99 24.10
CA ASP A 41 -18.06 -7.19 24.68
C ASP A 41 -18.04 -7.17 26.23
N GLU A 42 -18.55 -8.24 26.84
CA GLU A 42 -18.56 -8.43 28.30
C GLU A 42 -17.15 -8.48 28.93
N SER A 43 -16.12 -8.70 28.11
CA SER A 43 -14.70 -8.76 28.52
C SER A 43 -13.96 -7.43 28.31
N ASP A 44 -14.67 -6.34 27.97
CA ASP A 44 -14.15 -5.02 27.61
C ASP A 44 -13.23 -5.06 26.35
N ALA A 45 -13.44 -6.03 25.46
CA ALA A 45 -12.72 -6.15 24.20
C ALA A 45 -13.52 -5.54 23.04
N ILE A 46 -12.82 -4.91 22.11
CA ILE A 46 -13.39 -4.39 20.85
C ILE A 46 -13.32 -5.51 19.82
N PHE A 47 -14.48 -5.91 19.31
CA PHE A 47 -14.55 -6.94 18.27
C PHE A 47 -14.20 -6.37 16.89
N ILE A 48 -13.37 -7.11 16.15
CA ILE A 48 -12.92 -6.81 14.79
C ILE A 48 -13.18 -8.05 13.93
N ASP A 49 -14.07 -7.92 12.95
CA ASP A 49 -14.45 -9.01 12.05
C ASP A 49 -13.42 -9.16 10.90
N ARG A 50 -12.19 -9.55 11.26
CA ARG A 50 -11.05 -9.73 10.35
C ARG A 50 -10.25 -10.96 10.70
N SER A 51 -9.45 -11.44 9.73
CA SER A 51 -8.55 -12.56 9.96
C SER A 51 -7.44 -12.18 10.95
N PRO A 52 -7.21 -12.99 12.01
CA PRO A 52 -6.11 -12.73 12.95
C PRO A 52 -4.74 -13.13 12.39
N LYS A 53 -4.67 -13.85 11.26
CA LYS A 53 -3.44 -14.45 10.70
C LYS A 53 -2.24 -13.48 10.65
N HIS A 54 -2.48 -12.24 10.22
CA HIS A 54 -1.43 -11.23 10.03
C HIS A 54 -1.51 -10.08 11.05
N PHE A 55 -2.37 -10.19 12.07
CA PHE A 55 -2.66 -9.05 12.93
C PHE A 55 -1.48 -8.63 13.82
N ASP A 56 -0.60 -9.57 14.19
CA ASP A 56 0.66 -9.24 14.87
C ASP A 56 1.56 -8.34 14.03
N LEU A 57 1.64 -8.61 12.71
CA LEU A 57 2.39 -7.79 11.76
C LEU A 57 1.77 -6.40 11.63
N ILE A 58 0.44 -6.34 11.56
CA ILE A 58 -0.32 -5.08 11.55
C ILE A 58 0.00 -4.27 12.81
N LEU A 59 -0.04 -4.88 14.01
CA LEU A 59 0.32 -4.20 15.26
C LEU A 59 1.79 -3.74 15.28
N ASN A 60 2.73 -4.55 14.80
CA ASN A 60 4.13 -4.17 14.72
C ASN A 60 4.34 -2.98 13.77
N SER A 61 3.63 -2.95 12.63
CA SER A 61 3.65 -1.79 11.74
C SER A 61 3.16 -0.51 12.43
N MET A 62 2.14 -0.60 13.30
CA MET A 62 1.66 0.54 14.09
C MET A 62 2.60 0.93 15.23
N ARG A 63 3.41 0.00 15.75
CA ARG A 63 4.43 0.29 16.78
C ARG A 63 5.62 1.02 16.17
N ASP A 64 6.17 0.48 15.10
CA ASP A 64 7.48 0.87 14.59
C ASP A 64 7.41 1.78 13.37
N GLY A 65 6.28 1.78 12.65
CA GLY A 65 6.13 2.47 11.37
C GLY A 65 6.76 1.74 10.18
N HIS A 66 7.34 0.55 10.41
CA HIS A 66 7.98 -0.28 9.40
C HIS A 66 7.80 -1.77 9.72
N VAL A 67 7.79 -2.61 8.69
CA VAL A 67 7.84 -4.07 8.77
C VAL A 67 8.73 -4.59 7.65
N ASP A 68 9.54 -5.59 7.95
CA ASP A 68 10.30 -6.35 6.97
C ASP A 68 9.41 -7.35 6.23
N LEU A 69 8.79 -6.88 5.14
CA LEU A 69 7.90 -7.70 4.29
C LEU A 69 8.62 -8.77 3.46
N GLN A 70 9.96 -8.75 3.39
CA GLN A 70 10.72 -9.78 2.68
C GLN A 70 10.58 -11.16 3.34
N LYS A 71 10.20 -11.20 4.63
CA LYS A 71 9.92 -12.45 5.35
C LYS A 71 8.53 -13.02 5.07
N TYR A 72 7.69 -12.29 4.34
CA TYR A 72 6.27 -12.57 4.17
C TYR A 72 5.85 -12.59 2.69
N LEU A 73 6.77 -12.82 1.75
CA LEU A 73 6.54 -12.70 0.29
C LEU A 73 5.29 -13.45 -0.19
N GLU A 74 5.08 -14.67 0.32
CA GLU A 74 3.93 -15.52 -0.02
C GLU A 74 2.59 -14.94 0.46
N ASP A 75 2.62 -14.19 1.57
CA ASP A 75 1.45 -13.63 2.24
C ASP A 75 1.23 -12.15 1.93
N VAL A 76 2.10 -11.48 1.14
CA VAL A 76 2.04 -10.03 0.90
C VAL A 76 0.67 -9.56 0.43
N LYS A 77 -0.01 -10.34 -0.42
CA LYS A 77 -1.37 -10.01 -0.89
C LYS A 77 -2.41 -10.03 0.23
N GLU A 78 -2.29 -10.93 1.18
CA GLU A 78 -3.18 -11.00 2.35
C GLU A 78 -2.89 -9.85 3.32
N ILE A 79 -1.61 -9.59 3.58
CA ILE A 79 -1.16 -8.47 4.41
C ILE A 79 -1.63 -7.14 3.84
N GLN A 80 -1.53 -6.98 2.52
CA GLN A 80 -2.01 -5.78 1.82
C GLN A 80 -3.51 -5.56 2.06
N LYS A 81 -4.35 -6.60 1.96
CA LYS A 81 -5.79 -6.48 2.21
C LYS A 81 -6.11 -6.07 3.64
N GLU A 82 -5.36 -6.58 4.61
CA GLU A 82 -5.51 -6.13 6.01
C GLU A 82 -5.03 -4.69 6.18
N ALA A 83 -3.89 -4.31 5.59
CA ALA A 83 -3.38 -2.95 5.63
C ALA A 83 -4.37 -1.94 5.02
N GLU A 84 -5.03 -2.30 3.92
CA GLU A 84 -6.10 -1.53 3.29
C GLU A 84 -7.32 -1.39 4.22
N TYR A 85 -7.76 -2.49 4.85
CA TYR A 85 -8.88 -2.47 5.81
C TYR A 85 -8.60 -1.55 6.99
N TYR A 86 -7.40 -1.65 7.59
CA TYR A 86 -6.99 -0.80 8.72
C TYR A 86 -6.57 0.61 8.28
N MET A 87 -6.63 0.92 6.98
CA MET A 87 -6.27 2.21 6.38
C MET A 87 -4.82 2.64 6.68
N LEU A 88 -3.90 1.67 6.72
CA LEU A 88 -2.48 1.88 6.97
C LEU A 88 -1.72 2.16 5.67
N ASN A 89 -1.91 3.35 5.11
CA ASN A 89 -1.36 3.71 3.80
C ASN A 89 0.16 3.46 3.67
N GLY A 90 0.93 3.71 4.73
CA GLY A 90 2.37 3.44 4.73
C GLY A 90 2.69 1.95 4.51
N LEU A 91 1.93 1.04 5.13
CA LEU A 91 2.11 -0.39 4.95
C LEU A 91 1.59 -0.86 3.59
N VAL A 92 0.47 -0.30 3.11
CA VAL A 92 -0.06 -0.55 1.76
C VAL A 92 1.01 -0.22 0.70
N GLU A 93 1.67 0.94 0.83
CA GLU A 93 2.76 1.30 -0.07
C GLU A 93 3.94 0.33 -0.01
N LEU A 94 4.31 -0.16 1.17
CA LEU A 94 5.38 -1.15 1.32
C LEU A 94 5.02 -2.47 0.63
N CYS A 95 3.77 -2.92 0.73
CA CYS A 95 3.30 -4.11 0.02
C CYS A 95 3.42 -3.97 -1.50
N TYR A 96 3.17 -2.78 -2.06
CA TYR A 96 3.34 -2.54 -3.50
C TYR A 96 4.78 -2.54 -3.98
N ARG A 97 5.73 -2.22 -3.10
CA ARG A 97 7.15 -2.21 -3.43
C ARG A 97 7.78 -3.60 -3.44
N ILE A 98 7.10 -4.61 -2.89
CA ILE A 98 7.57 -5.99 -2.98
C ILE A 98 7.37 -6.45 -4.43
N PRO A 99 8.45 -6.74 -5.19
CA PRO A 99 8.33 -7.29 -6.52
C PRO A 99 7.65 -8.64 -6.38
N SER A 100 6.46 -8.81 -6.97
CA SER A 100 5.94 -10.15 -7.15
C SER A 100 6.83 -10.84 -8.17
N GLU A 101 7.43 -11.97 -7.80
CA GLU A 101 8.39 -12.74 -8.61
C GLU A 101 7.83 -13.18 -9.98
N ASN A 102 6.54 -12.97 -10.25
CA ASN A 102 5.85 -13.33 -11.50
C ASN A 102 5.07 -12.16 -12.14
N LYS A 103 5.39 -10.89 -11.88
CA LYS A 103 4.77 -9.79 -12.64
C LYS A 103 5.40 -9.74 -14.03
N GLU A 104 4.57 -9.87 -15.06
CA GLU A 104 5.01 -9.53 -16.42
C GLU A 104 5.60 -8.11 -16.41
N PRO A 105 6.67 -7.87 -17.20
CA PRO A 105 7.23 -6.54 -17.33
C PRO A 105 6.11 -5.54 -17.62
N VAL A 106 6.06 -4.45 -16.85
CA VAL A 106 5.11 -3.36 -17.13
C VAL A 106 5.42 -2.85 -18.53
N GLU A 107 4.46 -2.98 -19.43
CA GLU A 107 4.57 -2.47 -20.79
C GLU A 107 4.61 -0.94 -20.74
N ILE A 108 5.62 -0.36 -21.37
CA ILE A 108 5.72 1.09 -21.59
C ILE A 108 5.50 1.34 -23.07
N LYS A 109 4.40 2.02 -23.41
CA LYS A 109 4.04 2.31 -24.80
C LYS A 109 4.77 3.57 -25.28
N GLU A 110 5.47 3.48 -26.40
CA GLU A 110 6.14 4.62 -27.02
C GLU A 110 5.15 5.42 -27.88
N LEU A 111 5.01 6.72 -27.59
CA LEU A 111 4.27 7.72 -28.34
C LEU A 111 5.22 8.38 -29.33
N LYS A 112 5.04 8.12 -30.62
CA LYS A 112 5.97 8.56 -31.67
C LYS A 112 5.55 9.86 -32.32
N ASP A 113 4.26 10.15 -32.33
CA ASP A 113 3.67 11.31 -32.97
C ASP A 113 2.34 11.71 -32.30
N ASP A 114 1.79 12.85 -32.73
CA ASP A 114 0.51 13.39 -32.25
C ASP A 114 -0.65 12.40 -32.41
N ARG A 115 -0.56 11.48 -33.38
CA ARG A 115 -1.60 10.49 -33.64
C ARG A 115 -1.58 9.40 -32.57
N ASP A 116 -0.39 8.92 -32.20
CA ASP A 116 -0.22 7.99 -31.09
C ASP A 116 -0.71 8.61 -29.77
N GLU A 117 -0.39 9.88 -29.53
CA GLU A 117 -0.87 10.62 -28.35
C GLU A 117 -2.40 10.71 -28.33
N MET A 118 -3.03 11.13 -29.44
CA MET A 118 -4.48 11.20 -29.57
C MET A 118 -5.15 9.84 -29.35
N ASN A 119 -4.61 8.77 -29.94
CA ASN A 119 -5.13 7.42 -29.78
C ASN A 119 -5.01 6.94 -28.33
N ALA A 120 -3.88 7.22 -27.67
CA ALA A 120 -3.67 6.90 -26.27
C ALA A 120 -4.73 7.61 -25.40
N ILE A 121 -4.90 8.93 -25.57
CA ILE A 121 -5.88 9.73 -24.81
C ILE A 121 -7.30 9.19 -24.99
N LEU A 122 -7.72 8.91 -26.22
CA LEU A 122 -9.06 8.42 -26.53
C LEU A 122 -9.30 7.00 -26.00
N GLY A 123 -8.25 6.20 -25.83
CA GLY A 123 -8.30 4.81 -25.36
C GLY A 123 -8.04 4.62 -23.87
N LEU A 124 -7.95 5.68 -23.07
CA LEU A 124 -7.65 5.55 -21.63
C LEU A 124 -8.80 4.90 -20.85
N GLU A 125 -8.54 3.72 -20.29
CA GLU A 125 -9.45 3.03 -19.36
C GLU A 125 -9.10 3.29 -17.88
N LYS A 126 -7.86 3.69 -17.60
CA LYS A 126 -7.33 4.05 -16.28
C LYS A 126 -6.45 5.30 -16.37
N LYS A 127 -6.02 5.83 -15.23
CA LYS A 127 -5.05 6.94 -15.19
C LYS A 127 -3.77 6.51 -15.92
N ALA A 128 -3.08 7.45 -16.54
CA ALA A 128 -1.82 7.19 -17.23
C ALA A 128 -0.72 8.16 -16.81
N PHE A 129 0.52 7.67 -16.82
CA PHE A 129 1.73 8.46 -16.65
C PHE A 129 2.52 8.48 -17.97
N VAL A 130 2.99 9.66 -18.34
CA VAL A 130 4.00 9.83 -19.40
C VAL A 130 5.35 9.97 -18.71
N ILE A 131 6.25 9.01 -18.92
CA ILE A 131 7.62 9.07 -18.41
C ILE A 131 8.49 9.72 -19.48
N ILE A 132 8.96 10.92 -19.15
CA ILE A 132 9.98 11.64 -19.90
C ILE A 132 11.31 11.41 -19.20
N TYR A 133 12.27 10.81 -19.90
CA TYR A 133 13.61 10.57 -19.36
C TYR A 133 14.67 10.95 -20.39
N LEU A 134 15.81 11.42 -19.89
CA LEU A 134 16.97 11.70 -20.73
C LEU A 134 17.79 10.44 -20.91
N ARG A 135 18.32 10.25 -22.12
CA ARG A 135 19.32 9.22 -22.40
C ARG A 135 20.71 9.88 -22.47
N GLU A 136 21.64 9.41 -21.65
CA GLU A 136 23.05 9.78 -21.71
C GLU A 136 23.87 8.53 -22.10
N ASN A 137 24.60 8.60 -23.22
CA ASN A 137 25.37 7.47 -23.76
C ASN A 137 24.57 6.18 -24.00
N GLY A 138 23.27 6.31 -24.32
CA GLY A 138 22.37 5.17 -24.53
C GLY A 138 21.73 4.63 -23.24
N GLU A 139 22.12 5.12 -22.07
CA GLU A 139 21.52 4.76 -20.78
C GLU A 139 20.49 5.79 -20.31
N VAL A 140 19.44 5.30 -19.65
CA VAL A 140 18.42 6.15 -19.04
C VAL A 140 18.99 6.81 -17.79
N ARG A 141 19.05 8.14 -17.78
CA ARG A 141 19.38 8.91 -16.58
C ARG A 141 18.30 8.69 -15.52
N HIS A 142 18.68 8.54 -14.25
CA HIS A 142 17.75 8.25 -13.15
C HIS A 142 16.95 6.95 -13.37
N ARG A 143 17.57 5.94 -14.00
CA ARG A 143 16.94 4.64 -14.27
C ARG A 143 16.33 4.02 -13.02
N HIS A 144 16.96 4.16 -11.86
CA HIS A 144 16.47 3.55 -10.62
C HIS A 144 15.15 4.18 -10.18
N GLU A 145 15.09 5.51 -10.17
CA GLU A 145 13.90 6.28 -9.81
C GLU A 145 12.74 6.00 -10.79
N VAL A 146 13.05 5.86 -12.08
CA VAL A 146 12.06 5.45 -13.10
C VAL A 146 11.51 4.04 -12.81
N LEU A 147 12.38 3.09 -12.48
CA LEU A 147 11.97 1.73 -12.13
C LEU A 147 11.14 1.69 -10.83
N ASP A 148 11.46 2.52 -9.85
CA ASP A 148 10.70 2.63 -8.60
C ASP A 148 9.27 3.13 -8.85
N ILE A 149 9.12 4.15 -9.70
CA ILE A 149 7.80 4.66 -10.12
C ILE A 149 7.03 3.56 -10.85
N ILE A 150 7.66 2.87 -11.80
CA ILE A 150 7.03 1.77 -12.54
C ILE A 150 6.59 0.65 -11.60
N SER A 151 7.43 0.26 -10.65
CA SER A 151 7.10 -0.77 -9.66
C SER A 151 5.92 -0.34 -8.77
N LYS A 152 5.94 0.91 -8.29
CA LYS A 152 4.91 1.46 -7.40
C LYS A 152 3.55 1.61 -8.10
N TYR A 153 3.52 2.03 -9.35
CA TYR A 153 2.27 2.40 -10.03
C TYR A 153 1.87 1.48 -11.20
N GLY A 154 2.71 0.54 -11.62
CA GLY A 154 2.52 -0.29 -12.84
C GLY A 154 1.23 -1.08 -12.93
N GLN A 155 0.62 -1.40 -11.80
CA GLN A 155 -0.67 -2.09 -11.76
C GLN A 155 -1.88 -1.16 -11.77
N PHE A 156 -1.67 0.15 -11.54
CA PHE A 156 -2.73 1.15 -11.38
C PHE A 156 -2.83 2.12 -12.55
N VAL A 157 -1.74 2.31 -13.29
CA VAL A 157 -1.67 3.25 -14.39
C VAL A 157 -1.15 2.59 -15.65
N ASP A 158 -1.46 3.17 -16.80
CA ASP A 158 -0.72 2.89 -18.03
C ASP A 158 0.51 3.77 -18.11
N PHE A 159 1.62 3.20 -18.56
CA PHE A 159 2.86 3.93 -18.77
C PHE A 159 3.09 4.17 -20.25
N TYR A 160 3.30 5.45 -20.57
CA TYR A 160 3.70 5.90 -21.89
C TYR A 160 5.08 6.57 -21.80
N THR A 161 5.80 6.59 -22.91
CA THR A 161 7.03 7.37 -23.06
C THR A 161 7.02 7.99 -24.44
N GLY A 162 7.72 9.10 -24.65
CA GLY A 162 7.81 9.74 -25.96
C GLY A 162 9.14 10.45 -26.10
N ASN A 163 9.59 10.60 -27.33
CA ASN A 163 10.73 11.46 -27.62
C ASN A 163 10.24 12.91 -27.60
N HIS A 164 10.72 13.67 -26.62
CA HIS A 164 10.63 15.12 -26.67
C HIS A 164 12.00 15.61 -27.15
N GLU A 165 12.11 15.86 -28.46
CA GLU A 165 13.22 16.63 -29.05
C GLU A 165 13.15 18.11 -28.62
#